data_AF-A0A2E8SDC3-F1
#
_entry.id   AF-A0A2E8SDC3-F1
#
_cell.length_a   1.000
_cell.length_b   1.000
_cell.length_c   1.000
_cell.angle_alpha   90.00
_cell.angle_beta   90.00
_cell.angle_gamma   90.00
#
_symmetry.space_group_name_H-M   'P 1'
#
loop_
_entity.id
_entity.type
_entity.pdbx_description
1 polymer ?
#
loop_
_entity_poly.entity_id
_entity_poly.type
_entity_poly.pdbx_seq_one_letter_code
_entity_poly.pdbx_strand_id
1 'polypeptide(L)'
;MHIRLFDGKDREHLLPFVYLRPVADVFMGALTFRDRWKHLLADSVSVETVDSLQESEESTPDRCVLAALLPTTSFVEAVQSLTPNQKLVCDGLVLAYHGELPSNDPALASYQSISIDQSEFTHIKQLWDIFLCNAQALAHDIPLLSKERISS
;
A
#
# COMPACT_ATOMS: atom_id res chain seq x y z
N MET A 1 10.14 -11.38 -0.98
CA MET A 1 8.79 -11.00 -1.38
C MET A 1 8.82 -9.65 -2.07
N HIS A 2 8.29 -9.57 -3.29
CA HIS A 2 8.14 -8.33 -4.05
C HIS A 2 6.70 -7.80 -3.91
N ILE A 3 6.55 -6.55 -3.44
CA ILE A 3 5.26 -5.86 -3.35
C ILE A 3 5.16 -4.80 -4.45
N ARG A 4 4.05 -4.80 -5.19
CA ARG A 4 3.66 -3.67 -6.05
C ARG A 4 2.63 -2.82 -5.31
N LEU A 5 2.91 -1.53 -5.12
CA LEU A 5 1.94 -0.58 -4.57
C LEU A 5 1.19 0.11 -5.71
N PHE A 6 -0.14 0.07 -5.71
CA PHE A 6 -0.95 0.75 -6.73
C PHE A 6 -1.64 2.00 -6.17
N ASP A 7 -1.73 3.06 -6.97
CA ASP A 7 -2.29 4.36 -6.53
C ASP A 7 -3.78 4.28 -6.16
N GLY A 8 -4.55 3.43 -6.84
CA GLY A 8 -5.99 3.29 -6.65
C GLY A 8 -6.81 4.47 -7.15
N LYS A 9 -8.13 4.37 -6.98
CA LYS A 9 -9.11 5.35 -7.53
C LYS A 9 -9.05 6.72 -6.87
N ASP A 10 -8.57 6.80 -5.63
CA ASP A 10 -8.59 8.02 -4.82
C ASP A 10 -7.40 8.95 -5.08
N ARG A 11 -6.50 8.58 -6.01
CA ARG A 11 -5.33 9.38 -6.41
C ARG A 11 -5.68 10.84 -6.75
N GLU A 12 -6.77 11.06 -7.49
CA GLU A 12 -7.17 12.42 -7.92
C GLU A 12 -7.50 13.32 -6.73
N HIS A 13 -8.01 12.75 -5.63
CA HIS A 13 -8.31 13.48 -4.40
C HIS A 13 -7.06 13.90 -3.62
N LEU A 14 -5.89 13.36 -3.97
CA LEU A 14 -4.60 13.68 -3.33
C LEU A 14 -3.80 14.72 -4.13
N LEU A 15 -4.36 15.27 -5.21
CA LEU A 15 -3.75 16.39 -5.91
C LEU A 15 -3.76 17.65 -5.02
N PRO A 16 -2.69 18.47 -5.01
CA PRO A 16 -1.53 18.45 -5.92
C PRO A 16 -0.34 17.58 -5.45
N PHE A 17 -0.45 16.86 -4.33
CA PHE A 17 0.69 16.18 -3.69
C PHE A 17 1.24 15.02 -4.54
N VAL A 18 0.40 14.45 -5.40
CA VAL A 18 0.75 13.35 -6.31
C VAL A 18 0.83 13.80 -7.78
N TYR A 19 1.05 15.09 -8.05
CA TYR A 19 1.17 15.58 -9.43
C TYR A 19 2.45 15.08 -10.13
N LEU A 20 3.56 15.04 -9.40
CA LEU A 20 4.90 14.69 -9.90
C LEU A 20 5.48 13.44 -9.23
N ARG A 21 4.64 12.67 -8.53
CA ARG A 21 5.06 11.46 -7.82
C ARG A 21 3.88 10.49 -7.66
N PRO A 22 4.14 9.19 -7.53
CA PRO A 22 3.12 8.21 -7.14
C PRO A 22 2.56 8.48 -5.74
N VAL A 23 1.39 7.92 -5.43
CA VAL A 23 0.80 7.95 -4.08
C VAL A 23 1.73 7.27 -3.09
N ALA A 24 2.38 6.18 -3.49
CA ALA A 24 3.33 5.45 -2.66
C ALA A 24 4.47 6.33 -2.10
N ASP A 25 4.85 7.41 -2.80
CA ASP A 25 5.96 8.29 -2.44
C ASP A 25 5.51 9.57 -1.71
N VAL A 26 4.24 9.61 -1.28
CA VAL A 26 3.75 10.65 -0.37
C VAL A 26 4.33 10.43 1.02
N PHE A 27 4.93 11.48 1.56
CA PHE A 27 5.50 11.46 2.90
C PHE A 27 4.41 11.76 3.94
N MET A 28 4.21 10.83 4.87
CA MET A 28 3.21 10.95 5.92
C MET A 28 3.69 10.21 7.17
N GLY A 29 3.84 10.94 8.27
CA GLY A 29 4.56 10.48 9.44
C GLY A 29 6.06 10.76 9.34
N ALA A 30 6.88 9.73 9.54
CA ALA A 30 8.33 9.78 9.38
C ALA A 30 8.82 9.05 8.11
N LEU A 31 7.90 8.38 7.39
CA LEU A 31 8.18 7.54 6.23
C LEU A 31 7.20 7.84 5.07
N THR A 32 7.57 7.46 3.85
CA THR A 32 6.58 7.33 2.76
C THR A 32 5.76 6.06 2.93
N PHE A 33 4.66 5.92 2.18
CA PHE A 33 3.93 4.64 2.13
C PHE A 33 4.82 3.51 1.58
N ARG A 34 5.65 3.80 0.57
CA ARG A 34 6.62 2.87 0.00
C ARG A 34 7.62 2.40 1.07
N ASP A 35 8.20 3.32 1.83
CA ASP A 35 9.21 2.98 2.84
C ASP A 35 8.62 2.15 3.97
N ARG A 36 7.37 2.43 4.41
CA ARG A 36 6.68 1.56 5.37
C ARG A 36 6.64 0.11 4.93
N TRP A 37 6.25 -0.14 3.68
CA TRP A 37 6.17 -1.51 3.16
C TRP A 37 7.53 -2.19 3.08
N LYS A 38 8.61 -1.45 2.79
CA LYS A 38 9.99 -1.95 2.87
C LYS A 38 10.37 -2.37 4.30
N HIS A 39 10.04 -1.57 5.32
CA HIS A 39 10.34 -1.94 6.71
C HIS A 39 9.44 -3.06 7.27
N LEU A 40 8.21 -3.19 6.76
CA LEU A 40 7.24 -4.15 7.29
C LEU A 40 7.45 -5.58 6.75
N LEU A 41 7.64 -5.71 5.44
CA LEU A 41 7.45 -7.02 4.80
C LEU A 41 8.22 -7.24 3.49
N ALA A 42 8.54 -6.18 2.76
CA ALA A 42 9.03 -6.31 1.39
C ALA A 42 10.55 -6.32 1.30
N ASP A 43 11.10 -7.30 0.57
CA ASP A 43 12.50 -7.27 0.15
C ASP A 43 12.70 -6.20 -0.93
N SER A 44 11.67 -5.97 -1.76
CA SER A 44 11.63 -4.94 -2.79
C SER A 44 10.22 -4.45 -3.03
N VAL A 45 10.08 -3.16 -3.36
CA VAL A 45 8.79 -2.51 -3.62
C VAL A 45 8.81 -1.78 -4.95
N SER A 46 7.89 -2.14 -5.85
CA SER A 46 7.59 -1.42 -7.09
C SER A 46 6.29 -0.63 -6.94
N VAL A 47 6.01 0.26 -7.90
CA VAL A 47 4.82 1.10 -7.88
C VAL A 47 4.12 1.07 -9.23
N GLU A 48 2.81 0.86 -9.20
CA GLU A 48 1.89 1.00 -10.32
C GLU A 48 1.16 2.33 -10.18
N THR A 49 1.48 3.26 -11.08
CA THR A 49 0.94 4.62 -11.12
C THR A 49 0.58 5.00 -12.56
N VAL A 50 0.35 6.29 -12.81
CA VAL A 50 0.10 6.80 -14.16
C VAL A 50 1.32 6.62 -15.06
N ASP A 51 1.09 6.37 -16.36
CA ASP A 51 2.13 6.03 -17.34
C ASP A 51 3.34 6.99 -17.34
N SER A 52 3.11 8.29 -17.15
CA SER A 52 4.18 9.30 -17.13
C SER A 52 5.12 9.20 -15.94
N LEU A 53 4.72 8.51 -14.88
CA LEU A 53 5.47 8.31 -13.63
C LEU A 53 5.86 6.84 -13.42
N GLN A 54 5.55 5.96 -14.37
CA GLN A 54 5.79 4.53 -14.25
C GLN A 54 7.30 4.22 -14.26
N GLU A 55 7.77 3.57 -13.21
CA GLU A 55 9.13 3.05 -13.12
C GLU A 55 9.25 1.73 -13.91
N SER A 56 10.43 1.41 -14.42
CA SER A 56 10.67 0.10 -15.03
C SER A 56 10.54 -0.99 -13.95
N GLU A 57 9.65 -1.96 -14.17
CA GLU A 57 9.52 -3.07 -13.24
C GLU A 57 10.73 -4.02 -13.36
N GLU A 58 11.52 -4.11 -12.29
CA GLU A 58 12.70 -4.97 -12.25
C GLU A 58 12.37 -6.43 -11.92
N SER A 59 11.17 -6.71 -11.39
CA SER A 59 10.72 -8.04 -10.94
C SER A 59 9.21 -8.18 -11.06
N THR A 60 8.74 -9.41 -11.23
CA THR A 60 7.31 -9.73 -11.12
C THR A 60 6.85 -9.65 -9.66
N PRO A 61 5.71 -9.01 -9.34
CA PRO A 61 5.25 -8.88 -7.97
C PRO A 61 4.48 -10.08 -7.47
N ASP A 62 4.75 -10.44 -6.21
CA ASP A 62 4.03 -11.51 -5.52
C ASP A 62 2.67 -11.00 -5.01
N ARG A 63 2.65 -9.77 -4.50
CA ARG A 63 1.50 -9.13 -3.88
C ARG A 63 1.35 -7.72 -4.41
N CYS A 64 0.12 -7.32 -4.65
CA CYS A 64 -0.22 -5.95 -4.98
C CYS A 64 -1.05 -5.36 -3.84
N VAL A 65 -0.76 -4.12 -3.42
CA VAL A 65 -1.43 -3.47 -2.28
C VAL A 65 -1.76 -2.02 -2.61
N LEU A 66 -2.92 -1.54 -2.16
CA LEU A 66 -3.31 -0.14 -2.31
C LEU A 66 -2.34 0.75 -1.52
N ALA A 67 -1.70 1.70 -2.22
CA ALA A 67 -0.64 2.54 -1.65
C ALA A 67 -1.14 3.46 -0.53
N ALA A 68 -2.35 4.00 -0.66
CA ALA A 68 -2.93 5.02 0.23
C ALA A 68 -3.39 4.48 1.59
N LEU A 69 -2.73 3.46 2.13
CA LEU A 69 -3.10 2.78 3.36
C LEU A 69 -2.00 2.91 4.42
N LEU A 70 -2.41 3.21 5.64
CA LEU A 70 -1.63 2.96 6.84
C LEU A 70 -2.11 1.62 7.44
N PRO A 71 -1.33 0.53 7.30
CA PRO A 71 -1.77 -0.79 7.70
C PRO A 71 -1.63 -1.00 9.22
N THR A 72 -2.47 -1.87 9.79
CA THR A 72 -2.21 -2.47 11.11
C THR A 72 -1.40 -3.76 10.96
N THR A 73 -0.87 -4.29 12.06
CA THR A 73 -0.14 -5.58 12.05
C THR A 73 -0.98 -6.71 11.47
N SER A 74 -2.26 -6.80 11.84
CA SER A 74 -3.19 -7.82 11.37
C SER A 74 -3.52 -7.67 9.88
N PHE A 75 -3.59 -6.45 9.35
CA PHE A 75 -3.67 -6.27 7.90
C PHE A 75 -2.41 -6.75 7.17
N VAL A 76 -1.22 -6.49 7.72
CA VAL A 76 0.03 -6.98 7.13
C VAL A 76 0.07 -8.52 7.13
N GLU A 77 -0.34 -9.16 8.23
CA GLU A 77 -0.47 -10.62 8.33
C GLU A 77 -1.48 -11.17 7.31
N ALA A 78 -2.62 -10.49 7.13
CA ALA A 78 -3.60 -10.87 6.12
C ALA A 78 -3.02 -10.83 4.71
N VAL A 79 -2.26 -9.78 4.36
CA VAL A 79 -1.57 -9.65 3.07
C VAL A 79 -0.56 -10.78 2.85
N GLN A 80 0.19 -11.16 3.89
CA GLN A 80 1.11 -12.31 3.85
C GLN A 80 0.39 -13.63 3.61
N SER A 81 -0.76 -13.82 4.26
CA SER A 81 -1.53 -15.06 4.23
C SER A 81 -2.28 -15.32 2.91
N LEU A 82 -2.41 -14.30 2.05
CA LEU A 82 -3.05 -14.44 0.75
C LEU A 82 -2.39 -15.56 -0.05
N THR A 83 -3.19 -16.40 -0.68
CA THR A 83 -2.75 -17.40 -1.66
C THR A 83 -3.06 -16.94 -3.09
N PRO A 84 -2.46 -17.53 -4.15
CA PRO A 84 -2.67 -17.07 -5.52
C PRO A 84 -4.15 -16.95 -5.89
N ASN A 85 -4.51 -15.86 -6.59
CA ASN A 85 -5.88 -15.52 -6.97
C ASN A 85 -6.83 -15.20 -5.80
N GLN A 86 -6.29 -14.76 -4.65
CA GLN A 86 -7.06 -14.19 -3.56
C GLN A 86 -6.86 -12.68 -3.47
N LYS A 87 -7.89 -11.97 -2.98
CA LYS A 87 -7.87 -10.53 -2.74
C LYS A 87 -8.51 -10.16 -1.41
N LEU A 88 -7.96 -9.16 -0.75
CA LEU A 88 -8.54 -8.50 0.41
C LEU A 88 -9.45 -7.37 -0.05
N VAL A 89 -10.67 -7.34 0.47
CA VAL A 89 -11.67 -6.33 0.14
C VAL A 89 -12.32 -5.74 1.40
N CYS A 90 -12.69 -4.47 1.34
CA CYS A 90 -13.50 -3.81 2.36
C CYS A 90 -14.49 -2.88 1.66
N ASP A 91 -15.79 -3.03 1.93
CA ASP A 91 -16.86 -2.23 1.29
C ASP A 91 -16.75 -2.14 -0.25
N GLY A 92 -16.34 -3.22 -0.89
CA GLY A 92 -16.15 -3.30 -2.35
C GLY A 92 -14.86 -2.66 -2.88
N LEU A 93 -14.04 -2.05 -2.02
CA LEU A 93 -12.69 -1.59 -2.35
C LEU A 93 -11.70 -2.77 -2.27
N VAL A 94 -10.91 -2.97 -3.32
CA VAL A 94 -9.77 -3.90 -3.29
C VAL A 94 -8.61 -3.24 -2.56
N LEU A 95 -8.14 -3.89 -1.49
CA LEU A 95 -7.06 -3.37 -0.64
C LEU A 95 -5.73 -4.04 -0.98
N ALA A 96 -5.75 -5.34 -1.27
CA ALA A 96 -4.58 -6.12 -1.66
C ALA A 96 -4.98 -7.37 -2.43
N TYR A 97 -4.05 -7.95 -3.19
CA TYR A 97 -4.26 -9.24 -3.85
C TYR A 97 -2.94 -9.97 -4.12
N HIS A 98 -3.01 -11.28 -4.33
CA HIS A 98 -1.90 -12.10 -4.78
C HIS A 98 -1.98 -12.34 -6.28
N GLY A 99 -1.06 -11.73 -7.02
CA GLY A 99 -0.94 -11.87 -8.47
C GLY A 99 -0.18 -10.70 -9.09
N GLU A 100 0.10 -10.85 -10.39
CA GLU A 100 0.90 -9.91 -11.18
C GLU A 100 0.03 -8.99 -12.05
N LEU A 101 -1.29 -9.21 -12.06
CA LEU A 101 -2.23 -8.43 -12.86
C LEU A 101 -2.21 -6.95 -12.43
N PRO A 102 -2.37 -6.00 -13.37
CA PRO A 102 -2.60 -4.60 -13.05
C PRO A 102 -3.84 -4.41 -12.16
N SER A 103 -3.84 -3.38 -11.33
CA SER A 103 -4.92 -3.12 -10.36
C SER A 103 -6.29 -2.82 -11.00
N ASN A 104 -6.30 -2.42 -12.27
CA ASN A 104 -7.50 -2.14 -13.07
C ASN A 104 -7.93 -3.32 -13.96
N ASP A 105 -7.24 -4.46 -13.89
CA ASP A 105 -7.53 -5.62 -14.75
C ASP A 105 -8.90 -6.26 -14.38
N PRO A 106 -9.83 -6.40 -15.35
CA PRO A 106 -11.12 -7.04 -15.11
C PRO A 106 -11.03 -8.47 -14.55
N ALA A 107 -9.95 -9.20 -14.83
CA ALA A 107 -9.76 -10.57 -14.35
C ALA A 107 -9.64 -10.64 -12.82
N LEU A 108 -9.30 -9.54 -12.14
CA LEU A 108 -9.33 -9.46 -10.67
C LEU A 108 -10.74 -9.69 -10.10
N ALA A 109 -11.80 -9.54 -10.89
CA ALA A 109 -13.16 -9.89 -10.48
C ALA A 109 -13.31 -11.39 -10.15
N SER A 110 -12.52 -12.25 -10.79
CA SER A 110 -12.55 -13.72 -10.59
C SER A 110 -11.82 -14.17 -9.32
N TYR A 111 -11.01 -13.29 -8.71
CA TYR A 111 -10.24 -13.64 -7.52
C TYR A 111 -11.17 -13.84 -6.33
N GLN A 112 -10.83 -14.81 -5.48
CA GLN A 112 -11.57 -15.08 -4.24
C GLN A 112 -11.42 -13.89 -3.28
N SER A 113 -12.55 -13.28 -2.93
CA SER A 113 -12.60 -12.16 -1.98
C SER A 113 -12.54 -12.64 -0.53
N ILE A 114 -11.65 -12.04 0.25
CA ILE A 114 -11.59 -12.15 1.71
C ILE A 114 -11.93 -10.77 2.27
N SER A 115 -12.98 -10.69 3.08
CA SER A 115 -13.42 -9.42 3.65
C SER A 115 -12.57 -9.05 4.87
N ILE A 116 -12.20 -7.79 4.94
CA ILE A 116 -11.42 -7.20 6.04
C ILE A 116 -12.20 -6.03 6.63
N ASP A 117 -12.17 -5.91 7.96
CA ASP A 117 -12.83 -4.83 8.67
C ASP A 117 -12.09 -3.51 8.50
N GLN A 118 -12.84 -2.40 8.51
CA GLN A 118 -12.26 -1.04 8.37
C GLN A 118 -11.32 -0.68 9.53
N SER A 119 -11.35 -1.38 10.67
CA SER A 119 -10.42 -1.20 11.79
C SER A 119 -8.99 -1.68 11.47
N GLU A 120 -8.82 -2.52 10.46
CA GLU A 120 -7.55 -3.16 10.13
C GLU A 120 -6.59 -2.24 9.37
N PHE A 121 -7.07 -1.10 8.88
CA PHE A 121 -6.26 -0.14 8.14
C PHE A 121 -6.85 1.27 8.26
N THR A 122 -6.00 2.26 8.07
CA THR A 122 -6.45 3.65 7.89
C THR A 122 -6.24 4.03 6.42
N HIS A 123 -7.34 4.34 5.73
CA HIS A 123 -7.30 4.71 4.31
C HIS A 123 -7.27 6.23 4.15
N ILE A 124 -6.26 6.72 3.45
CA ILE A 124 -6.04 8.13 3.12
C ILE A 124 -6.75 8.42 1.80
N LYS A 125 -7.97 8.93 1.88
CA LYS A 125 -8.84 9.17 0.71
C LYS A 125 -8.76 10.59 0.21
N GLN A 126 -8.41 11.54 1.09
CA GLN A 126 -8.47 12.96 0.85
C GLN A 126 -7.22 13.66 1.39
N LEU A 127 -6.91 14.85 0.87
CA LEU A 127 -5.73 15.62 1.32
C LEU A 127 -5.68 15.86 2.83
N TRP A 128 -6.83 16.16 3.45
CA TRP A 128 -6.86 16.42 4.89
C TRP A 128 -6.57 15.17 5.72
N ASP A 129 -6.81 13.97 5.20
CA ASP A 129 -6.50 12.71 5.89
C ASP A 129 -4.99 12.59 6.16
N ILE A 130 -4.14 13.10 5.23
CA ILE A 130 -2.69 13.15 5.41
C ILE A 130 -2.33 13.89 6.71
N PHE A 131 -3.01 15.00 6.98
CA PHE A 131 -2.76 15.82 8.16
C PHE A 131 -3.46 15.25 9.42
N LEU A 132 -4.71 14.83 9.30
CA LEU A 132 -5.49 14.26 10.42
C LEU A 132 -4.83 12.99 10.96
N CYS A 133 -4.36 12.12 10.08
CA CYS A 133 -3.78 10.83 10.44
C CYS A 133 -2.25 10.90 10.62
N ASN A 134 -1.61 12.07 10.49
CA ASN A 134 -0.15 12.21 10.58
C ASN A 134 0.41 11.76 11.94
N ALA A 135 -0.30 12.07 13.04
CA ALA A 135 0.11 11.65 14.38
C ALA A 135 0.08 10.13 14.54
N GLN A 136 -0.95 9.47 13.99
CA GLN A 136 -1.06 8.02 13.97
C GLN A 136 0.05 7.39 13.11
N ALA A 137 0.33 7.99 11.95
CA ALA A 137 1.43 7.60 11.06
C ALA A 137 2.79 7.68 11.78
N LEU A 138 3.07 8.77 12.50
CA LEU A 138 4.29 8.90 13.32
C LEU A 138 4.39 7.81 14.39
N ALA A 139 3.31 7.57 15.14
CA ALA A 139 3.29 6.53 16.17
C ALA A 139 3.56 5.13 15.59
N HIS A 140 3.06 4.86 14.38
CA HIS A 140 3.32 3.63 13.65
C HIS A 140 4.79 3.51 13.18
N ASP A 141 5.45 4.62 12.81
CA ASP A 141 6.80 4.59 12.22
C ASP A 141 7.92 4.44 13.24
N ILE A 142 7.75 5.03 14.42
CA ILE A 142 8.74 4.97 15.50
C ILE A 142 9.27 3.54 15.75
N PRO A 143 8.42 2.52 15.95
CA PRO A 143 8.92 1.15 16.17
C PRO A 143 9.65 0.59 14.95
N LEU A 144 9.23 0.90 13.72
CA LEU A 144 9.89 0.43 12.48
C LEU A 144 11.33 0.97 12.38
N LEU A 145 11.49 2.27 12.61
CA LEU A 145 12.79 2.95 12.57
C LEU A 145 13.70 2.55 13.75
N SER A 146 13.12 2.20 14.91
CA SER A 146 13.89 1.80 16.09
C SER A 146 14.55 0.43 15.94
N LYS A 147 13.96 -0.49 15.17
CA LYS A 147 14.52 -1.82 14.90
C LYS A 147 15.85 -1.73 14.15
N GLU A 148 16.01 -0.75 13.27
CA GLU A 148 17.24 -0.55 12.50
C GLU A 148 18.40 -0.02 13.34
N ARG A 149 18.11 0.70 14.42
CA ARG A 149 19.15 1.29 15.30
C ARG A 149 19.82 0.29 16.24
N ILE A 150 19.20 -0.87 16.48
CA ILE A 150 19.73 -1.87 17.43
C ILE A 150 20.60 -2.92 16.71
N SER A 151 20.54 -3.00 15.38
CA SER A 151 21.29 -3.94 14.55
C SER A 151 22.69 -3.45 14.12
N SER A 152 23.42 -2.73 14.98
CA SER A 152 24.82 -2.28 14.72
C SER A 152 25.78 -2.75 15.80
#